data_AF-A1YGH0-F1
#
_entry.id   AF-A1YGH0-F1
#
_cell.length_a   1.000
_cell.length_b   1.000
_cell.length_c   1.000
_cell.angle_alpha   90.00
_cell.angle_beta   90.00
_cell.angle_gamma   90.00
#
_symmetry.space_group_name_H-M   'P 1'
#
loop_
_entity.id
_entity.type
_entity.pdbx_description
1 polymer ?
#
loop_
_entity_poly.entity_id
_entity_poly.type
_entity_poly.pdbx_seq_one_letter_code
_entity_poly.pdbx_strand_id
1 'polypeptide(L)' 'GLKDPEHVEALQDQSQVMLSQHSKAHHPSQPVRFGKLLLLLPSLRFITAERIELLFFRKTIGNTPMEKLLCDMFKN' A
#
# COMPACT_ATOMS: atom_id res chain seq x y z
N GLY A 1 4.96 15.96 5.71
CA GLY A 1 4.20 15.72 4.47
C GLY A 1 5.08 14.97 3.49
N LEU A 2 4.54 14.59 2.33
CA LEU A 2 5.33 13.99 1.24
C LEU A 2 6.38 15.00 0.75
N LYS A 3 7.58 14.51 0.40
CA LYS A 3 8.66 15.35 -0.15
C LYS A 3 8.38 15.78 -1.58
N ASP A 4 7.84 14.87 -2.39
CA ASP A 4 7.50 15.10 -3.79
C ASP A 4 6.12 14.47 -4.09
N PRO A 5 5.02 15.22 -3.87
CA PRO A 5 3.67 14.69 -4.05
C PRO A 5 3.36 14.42 -5.53
N GLU A 6 3.87 15.22 -6.46
CA GLU A 6 3.63 15.07 -7.90
C GLU A 6 4.25 13.78 -8.43
N HIS A 7 5.48 13.47 -8.01
CA HIS A 7 6.12 12.21 -8.40
C HIS A 7 5.39 10.99 -7.82
N VAL A 8 4.90 11.08 -6.58
CA VAL A 8 4.12 10.00 -5.95
C VAL A 8 2.81 9.77 -6.70
N GLU A 9 2.14 10.84 -7.12
CA GLU A 9 0.92 10.76 -7.95
C GLU A 9 1.22 10.12 -9.31
N ALA A 10 2.29 10.53 -9.99
CA ALA A 10 2.68 9.94 -11.28
C ALA A 10 2.97 8.43 -11.18
N LEU A 11 3.63 7.98 -10.10
CA LEU A 11 3.86 6.56 -9.83
C LEU A 11 2.55 5.80 -9.55
N GLN A 12 1.61 6.44 -8.84
CA GLN A 12 0.29 5.87 -8.59
C GLN A 12 -0.49 5.70 -9.91
N ASP A 13 -0.48 6.70 -10.79
CA ASP A 13 -1.15 6.64 -12.09
C ASP A 13 -0.55 5.53 -12.97
N GLN A 14 0.79 5.45 -13.03
CA GLN A 14 1.47 4.38 -13.75
C GLN A 14 1.05 2.99 -13.22
N SER A 15 0.99 2.84 -11.89
CA SER A 15 0.57 1.58 -11.25
C SER A 15 -0.87 1.21 -11.59
N GLN A 16 -1.78 2.18 -11.64
CA GLN A 16 -3.18 1.94 -12.05
C GLN A 16 -3.30 1.50 -13.50
N VAL A 17 -2.54 2.13 -14.41
CA VAL A 17 -2.49 1.73 -15.82
C VAL A 17 -2.01 0.28 -15.96
N MET A 18 -0.91 -0.06 -15.29
CA MET A 18 -0.35 -1.42 -15.30
C MET A 18 -1.35 -2.45 -14.74
N LEU A 19 -2.01 -2.15 -13.62
CA LEU A 19 -3.02 -3.03 -13.03
C LEU A 19 -4.23 -3.23 -13.96
N SER A 20 -4.69 -2.17 -14.62
CA SER A 20 -5.80 -2.24 -15.59
C SER A 20 -5.44 -3.12 -16.79
N GLN A 21 -4.25 -2.92 -17.36
CA GLN A 21 -3.73 -3.74 -18.46
C GLN A 21 -3.58 -5.22 -18.05
N HIS A 22 -2.98 -5.48 -16.89
CA HIS A 22 -2.83 -6.83 -16.35
C HIS A 22 -4.18 -7.51 -16.11
N SER A 23 -5.15 -6.78 -15.53
CA SER A 23 -6.50 -7.30 -15.31
C SER A 23 -7.17 -7.70 -16.62
N LYS A 24 -7.05 -6.87 -17.68
CA LYS A 24 -7.62 -7.16 -19.00
C LYS A 24 -6.93 -8.37 -19.66
N ALA A 25 -5.60 -8.44 -19.59
CA ALA A 25 -4.82 -9.50 -20.21
C ALA A 25 -5.06 -10.87 -19.56
N HIS A 26 -5.11 -10.92 -18.23
CA HIS A 26 -5.19 -12.19 -17.48
C HIS A 26 -6.62 -12.59 -17.09
N HIS A 27 -7.57 -11.65 -17.07
CA HIS A 27 -8.96 -11.93 -16.70
C HIS A 27 -9.94 -11.29 -17.70
N PRO A 28 -9.84 -11.63 -19.00
CA PRO A 28 -10.65 -10.98 -20.05
C PRO A 28 -12.16 -11.18 -19.88
N SER A 29 -12.59 -12.28 -19.24
CA SER A 29 -14.00 -12.54 -18.91
C SER A 29 -14.53 -11.71 -17.72
N GLN A 30 -13.67 -10.94 -17.03
CA GLN A 30 -14.02 -10.14 -15.85
C GLN A 30 -13.73 -8.64 -16.10
N PRO A 31 -14.48 -7.96 -16.99
CA PRO A 31 -14.18 -6.59 -17.40
C PRO A 31 -14.24 -5.57 -16.25
N VAL A 32 -14.97 -5.87 -15.18
CA VAL A 32 -15.12 -5.01 -13.99
C VAL A 32 -14.08 -5.28 -12.90
N ARG A 33 -13.18 -6.25 -13.08
CA ARG A 33 -12.23 -6.68 -12.04
C ARG A 33 -11.33 -5.54 -11.56
N PHE A 34 -10.78 -4.74 -12.48
CA PHE A 34 -9.96 -3.57 -12.14
C PHE A 34 -10.70 -2.63 -11.19
N GLY A 35 -11.93 -2.24 -11.53
CA GLY A 35 -12.75 -1.36 -10.68
C GLY A 35 -13.05 -1.98 -9.31
N LYS A 36 -13.38 -3.28 -9.25
CA LYS A 36 -13.60 -3.99 -7.97
C LYS A 36 -12.35 -3.97 -7.08
N LEU A 37 -11.16 -4.15 -7.65
CA LEU A 37 -9.90 -4.09 -6.90
C LEU A 37 -9.66 -2.69 -6.32
N LEU A 38 -9.90 -1.63 -7.11
CA LEU A 38 -9.78 -0.26 -6.61
C LEU A 38 -10.77 0.04 -5.48
N LEU A 39 -12.01 -0.44 -5.58
CA LEU A 39 -13.03 -0.29 -4.53
C LEU A 39 -12.72 -1.06 -3.25
N LEU A 40 -11.85 -2.07 -3.30
CA LEU A 40 -11.40 -2.81 -2.12
C LEU A 40 -10.23 -2.13 -1.40
N LEU A 41 -9.47 -1.24 -2.05
CA LEU A 41 -8.32 -0.57 -1.43
C LEU A 41 -8.65 0.18 -0.13
N PRO A 42 -9.77 0.92 -0.02
CA PRO A 42 -10.15 1.56 1.24
C PRO A 42 -10.33 0.58 2.39
N SER A 43 -10.71 -0.68 2.11
CA SER A 43 -10.89 -1.69 3.16
C SER A 43 -9.58 -2.02 3.89
N LEU A 44 -8.43 -1.85 3.23
CA LEU A 44 -7.13 -2.02 3.85
C LEU A 44 -6.84 -0.94 4.91
N ARG A 45 -7.46 0.25 4.79
CA ARG A 45 -7.29 1.36 5.73
C ARG A 45 -8.07 1.18 7.04
N PHE A 46 -8.97 0.18 7.13
CA PHE A 46 -9.66 -0.13 8.38
C PHE A 46 -8.73 -0.75 9.44
N ILE A 47 -7.56 -1.24 9.04
CA ILE A 47 -6.54 -1.73 9.97
C ILE A 47 -5.60 -0.57 10.30
N THR A 48 -5.57 -0.18 11.57
CA THR A 48 -4.73 0.93 12.03
C THR A 48 -3.27 0.50 12.13
N ALA A 49 -2.35 1.48 12.00
CA ALA A 49 -0.91 1.25 12.21
C ALA A 49 -0.61 0.65 13.60
N GLU A 50 -1.31 1.12 14.65
CA GLU A 50 -1.19 0.57 16.00
C GLU A 50 -1.54 -0.93 16.07
N ARG A 51 -2.59 -1.36 15.36
CA ARG A 51 -2.95 -2.78 15.29
C ARG A 51 -1.87 -3.59 14.56
N ILE A 52 -1.30 -3.06 13.49
CA ILE A 52 -0.19 -3.69 12.76
C ILE A 52 1.02 -3.82 13.68
N GLU A 53 1.39 -2.75 14.40
CA GLU A 53 2.50 -2.76 15.35
C GLU A 53 2.29 -3.82 16.43
N LEU A 54 1.11 -3.85 17.06
CA LEU A 54 0.77 -4.81 18.11
C LEU A 54 0.88 -6.26 17.63
N LEU A 55 0.38 -6.56 16.43
CA LEU A 55 0.32 -7.92 15.90
C LEU A 55 1.67 -8.42 15.40
N PHE A 56 2.44 -7.57 14.72
CA PHE A 56 3.62 -8.00 13.96
C PHE A 56 4.95 -7.51 14.53
N PHE A 57 4.98 -6.38 15.23
CA PHE A 57 6.24 -5.72 15.60
C PHE A 57 6.51 -5.76 17.11
N ARG A 58 5.49 -5.65 17.96
CA ARG A 58 5.66 -5.45 19.41
C ARG A 58 6.52 -6.52 20.11
N LYS A 59 6.42 -7.78 19.68
CA LYS A 59 7.27 -8.87 20.22
C LYS A 59 8.75 -8.73 19.85
N THR A 60 9.04 -8.08 18.72
CA THR A 60 10.39 -7.95 18.16
C THR A 60 11.08 -6.66 18.61
N ILE A 61 10.35 -5.53 18.62
CA ILE A 61 10.91 -4.19 18.86
C ILE A 61 10.52 -3.59 20.22
N GLY A 62 9.74 -4.32 21.03
CA GLY A 62 9.29 -3.90 22.34
C GLY A 62 8.36 -2.68 22.25
N ASN A 63 8.71 -1.61 22.97
CA ASN A 63 7.98 -0.34 22.97
C ASN A 63 8.53 0.67 21.95
N THR A 64 9.44 0.26 21.08
CA THR A 64 9.95 1.12 20.01
C THR A 64 8.85 1.27 18.95
N PRO A 65 8.44 2.50 18.57
CA PRO A 65 7.44 2.69 17.52
C PRO A 65 7.90 2.08 16.20
N MET A 66 6.99 1.43 15.48
CA MET A 66 7.28 0.80 14.18
C MET A 66 7.87 1.83 13.19
N GLU A 67 7.44 3.08 13.23
CA GLU A 67 7.94 4.16 12.37
C GLU A 67 9.43 4.43 12.58
N LYS A 68 9.94 4.28 13.80
CA LYS A 68 11.36 4.46 14.08
C LYS A 68 12.19 3.36 13.41
N LEU A 69 11.72 2.12 13.48
CA LEU A 69 12.35 1.00 12.77
C LEU A 69 12.39 1.26 11.26
N LEU A 70 11.26 1.69 10.67
CA LEU A 70 11.19 2.00 9.25
C LEU A 70 12.17 3.13 8.88
N CYS A 71 12.19 4.21 9.66
CA CYS A 71 13.15 5.29 9.47
C CYS A 71 14.60 4.79 9.51
N ASP A 72 14.95 3.91 10.45
CA ASP A 72 16.31 3.39 10.57
C ASP A 72 16.67 2.40 9.44
N MET A 73 15.71 1.64 8.91
CA MET A 73 15.92 0.76 7.75
C MET A 73 16.23 1.51 6.45
N PHE A 74 15.61 2.68 6.23
CA PHE A 74 15.74 3.46 4.99
C PHE A 74 16.70 4.66 5.08
N LYS A 75 17.44 4.79 6.20
CA LYS A 75 18.46 5.84 6.39
C LYS A 75 19.81 5.55 5.74
N ASN A 76 19.96 4.39 5.09
CA ASN A 76 21.18 3.99 4.36
C ASN A 76 20.97 4.11 2.85
#